data_AF-A0A090GHC5-F1
#
_entry.id   AF-A0A090GHC5-F1
#
_cell.length_a   1.000
_cell.length_b   1.000
_cell.length_c   1.000
_cell.angle_alpha   90.00
_cell.angle_beta   90.00
_cell.angle_gamma   90.00
#
_symmetry.space_group_name_H-M   'P 1'
#
loop_
_entity.id
_entity.type
_entity.pdbx_description
1 polymer ?
#
loop_
_entity_poly.entity_id
_entity_poly.type
_entity_poly.pdbx_seq_one_letter_code
_entity_poly.pdbx_strand_id
1 'polypeptide(L)'
;MADIISIRTGAEPAGRLSAGRLRLIAFTALAAFMIAGPVAEQIFGVRTTLLRSWTMFSAIGLGVIDASFEIRRPDGALVPLDRFEMLGAPRDGRLKWIKGREDLASVIKRLCAVAGQGADIRVRARLGIRGGWQTIHTDDQNACAD
;
A
#
# COMPACT_ATOMS: atom_id res chain seq x y z
N MET A 1 -40.43 -20.62 71.66
CA MET A 1 -39.27 -21.30 71.05
C MET A 1 -39.69 -21.62 69.63
N ALA A 2 -39.25 -20.82 68.64
CA ALA A 2 -39.60 -20.98 67.24
C ALA A 2 -38.30 -21.24 66.47
N ASP A 3 -38.16 -22.47 65.96
CA ASP A 3 -37.03 -22.88 65.13
C ASP A 3 -37.19 -22.28 63.73
N ILE A 4 -36.30 -21.35 63.40
CA ILE A 4 -36.13 -20.85 62.04
C ILE A 4 -35.14 -21.79 61.35
N ILE A 5 -35.65 -22.70 60.51
CA ILE A 5 -34.84 -23.50 59.60
C ILE A 5 -34.27 -22.55 58.55
N SER A 6 -33.02 -22.14 58.74
CA SER A 6 -32.25 -21.37 57.77
C SER A 6 -31.92 -22.28 56.58
N ILE A 7 -32.69 -22.16 55.51
CA ILE A 7 -32.32 -22.71 54.21
C ILE A 7 -31.14 -21.87 53.70
N ARG A 8 -29.94 -22.41 53.87
CA ARG A 8 -28.71 -21.90 53.28
C ARG A 8 -28.74 -22.21 51.78
N THR A 9 -29.35 -21.33 51.00
CA THR A 9 -29.17 -21.34 49.53
C THR A 9 -27.76 -20.87 49.21
N GLY A 10 -26.80 -21.80 49.31
CA GLY A 10 -25.47 -21.63 48.76
C GLY A 10 -25.54 -21.66 47.23
N ALA A 11 -25.83 -20.52 46.62
CA ALA A 11 -25.48 -20.27 45.24
C ALA A 11 -24.04 -19.75 45.21
N GLU A 12 -23.06 -20.67 45.25
CA GLU A 12 -21.71 -20.32 44.82
C GLU A 12 -21.75 -19.92 43.35
N PRO A 13 -21.29 -18.73 42.95
CA PRO A 13 -21.14 -18.43 41.54
C PRO A 13 -20.03 -19.33 40.98
N ALA A 14 -20.37 -20.10 39.94
CA ALA A 14 -19.46 -20.98 39.24
C ALA A 14 -18.13 -20.26 38.90
N GLY A 15 -17.04 -20.75 39.50
CA GLY A 15 -15.64 -20.55 39.11
C GLY A 15 -15.26 -19.16 38.61
N ARG A 16 -14.78 -18.29 39.51
CA ARG A 16 -13.97 -17.12 39.11
C ARG A 16 -12.75 -17.62 38.34
N LEU A 17 -12.77 -17.49 37.01
CA LEU A 17 -11.56 -17.67 36.19
C LEU A 17 -10.47 -16.76 36.77
N SER A 18 -9.31 -17.33 37.11
CA SER A 18 -8.21 -16.53 37.63
C SER A 18 -7.85 -15.46 36.58
N ALA A 19 -7.48 -14.26 37.03
CA ALA A 19 -7.12 -13.17 36.14
C ALA A 19 -6.04 -13.57 35.12
N GLY A 20 -5.16 -14.53 35.48
CA GLY A 20 -4.18 -15.11 34.57
C GLY A 20 -4.81 -15.93 33.43
N ARG A 21 -5.81 -16.78 33.73
CA ARG A 21 -6.54 -17.56 32.70
C ARG A 21 -7.33 -16.64 31.76
N LEU A 22 -7.95 -15.60 32.31
CA LEU A 22 -8.69 -14.63 31.50
C LEU A 22 -7.75 -13.88 30.54
N ARG A 23 -6.58 -13.44 31.02
CA ARG A 23 -5.56 -12.82 30.16
C ARG A 23 -5.09 -13.76 29.07
N LEU A 24 -4.77 -15.01 29.40
CA LEU A 24 -4.34 -16.00 28.41
C LEU A 24 -5.39 -16.19 27.31
N ILE A 25 -6.66 -16.37 27.68
CA ILE A 25 -7.77 -16.51 26.72
C ILE A 25 -7.87 -15.27 25.83
N ALA A 26 -7.79 -14.07 26.41
CA ALA A 26 -7.86 -12.82 25.66
C ALA A 26 -6.70 -12.67 24.65
N PHE A 27 -5.46 -12.97 25.07
CA PHE A 27 -4.30 -12.93 24.17
C PHE A 27 -4.38 -13.97 23.06
N THR A 28 -4.78 -15.20 23.38
CA THR A 28 -4.94 -16.26 22.38
C THR A 28 -6.05 -15.91 21.38
N ALA A 29 -7.17 -15.36 21.84
CA ALA A 29 -8.25 -14.91 20.97
C ALA A 29 -7.79 -13.77 20.03
N LEU A 30 -7.03 -12.80 20.55
CA LEU A 30 -6.47 -11.71 19.76
C LEU A 30 -5.48 -12.22 18.72
N ALA A 31 -4.57 -13.11 19.12
CA ALA A 31 -3.58 -13.72 18.23
C ALA A 31 -4.25 -14.56 17.13
N ALA A 32 -5.24 -15.38 17.50
CA ALA A 32 -6.03 -16.16 16.54
C ALA A 32 -6.76 -15.25 15.55
N PHE A 33 -7.35 -14.15 16.02
CA PHE A 33 -8.02 -13.17 15.15
C PHE A 33 -7.04 -12.48 14.19
N MET A 34 -5.84 -12.12 14.66
CA MET A 34 -4.79 -11.54 13.82
C MET A 34 -4.32 -12.48 12.71
N ILE A 35 -4.25 -13.79 12.99
CA ILE A 35 -3.82 -14.83 12.04
C ILE A 35 -4.95 -15.25 11.08
N ALA A 36 -6.21 -15.24 11.54
CA ALA A 36 -7.35 -15.72 10.77
C ALA A 36 -7.56 -14.94 9.45
N GLY A 37 -7.30 -13.63 9.44
CA GLY A 37 -7.39 -12.79 8.23
C GLY A 37 -6.48 -13.26 7.10
N PRO A 38 -5.14 -13.28 7.30
CA PRO A 38 -4.20 -13.82 6.31
C PRO A 38 -4.48 -15.27 5.91
N VAL A 39 -4.82 -16.15 6.86
CA VAL A 39 -5.09 -17.57 6.60
C VAL A 39 -6.32 -17.77 5.71
N ALA A 40 -7.40 -17.02 5.95
CA ALA A 40 -8.61 -17.07 5.13
C ALA A 40 -8.35 -16.68 3.67
N GLU A 41 -7.53 -15.64 3.44
CA GLU A 41 -7.19 -15.22 2.08
C GLU A 41 -6.16 -16.16 1.41
N GLN A 42 -5.13 -16.62 2.14
CA GLN A 42 -4.02 -17.39 1.56
C GLN A 42 -4.33 -18.88 1.35
N ILE A 43 -5.06 -19.52 2.27
CA ILE A 43 -5.34 -20.96 2.19
C ILE A 43 -6.69 -21.21 1.51
N PHE A 44 -7.70 -20.40 1.84
CA PHE A 44 -9.07 -20.63 1.39
C PHE A 44 -9.50 -19.70 0.24
N GLY A 45 -8.72 -18.67 -0.09
CA GLY A 45 -9.05 -17.71 -1.15
C GLY A 45 -10.30 -16.86 -0.89
N VAL A 46 -10.84 -16.90 0.33
CA VAL A 46 -12.11 -16.24 0.68
C VAL A 46 -11.83 -14.83 1.20
N ARG A 47 -12.54 -13.84 0.66
CA ARG A 47 -12.50 -12.44 1.11
C ARG A 47 -13.79 -12.08 1.82
N THR A 48 -13.71 -11.81 3.13
CA THR A 48 -14.83 -11.26 3.90
C THR A 48 -14.45 -9.90 4.47
N THR A 49 -15.46 -9.05 4.73
CA THR A 49 -15.27 -7.75 5.37
C THR A 49 -14.80 -7.85 6.81
N LEU A 50 -15.08 -8.98 7.48
CA LEU A 50 -14.73 -9.25 8.88
C LEU A 50 -13.31 -9.81 9.06
N LEU A 51 -12.81 -10.62 8.11
CA LEU A 51 -11.48 -11.21 8.13
C LEU A 51 -10.57 -10.59 7.07
N ARG A 52 -10.57 -9.25 7.00
CA ARG A 52 -9.70 -8.54 6.05
C ARG A 52 -8.25 -8.79 6.43
N SER A 53 -7.44 -9.25 5.48
CA SER A 53 -6.01 -9.42 5.68
C SER A 53 -5.37 -8.07 6.04
N TRP A 54 -4.55 -8.09 7.09
CA TRP A 54 -3.68 -6.98 7.43
C TRP A 54 -2.62 -6.87 6.32
N THR A 55 -2.87 -5.97 5.38
CA THR A 55 -1.95 -5.69 4.29
C THR A 55 -0.95 -4.66 4.77
N MET A 56 0.34 -5.02 4.80
CA MET A 56 1.44 -4.13 5.17
C MET A 56 1.48 -2.87 4.27
N PHE A 57 0.94 -2.98 3.05
CA PHE A 57 0.79 -1.88 2.10
C PHE A 57 -0.64 -1.32 2.18
N SER A 58 -0.77 -0.16 2.82
CA SER A 58 -2.02 0.60 2.81
C SER A 58 -2.39 0.97 1.37
N ALA A 59 -3.70 1.07 1.08
CA ALA A 59 -4.23 1.38 -0.25
C ALA A 59 -3.70 2.69 -0.87
N ILE A 60 -3.04 3.54 -0.07
CA ILE A 60 -2.47 4.84 -0.45
C ILE A 60 -1.40 4.70 -1.54
N GLY A 61 -0.76 3.53 -1.69
CA GLY A 61 0.21 3.25 -2.76
C GLY A 61 -0.36 2.53 -3.99
N LEU A 62 -1.62 2.07 -3.96
CA LEU A 62 -2.20 1.31 -5.07
C LEU A 62 -2.57 2.25 -6.23
N GLY A 63 -2.11 1.92 -7.43
CA GLY A 63 -2.35 2.72 -8.63
C GLY A 63 -1.43 3.94 -8.78
N VAL A 64 -0.54 4.18 -7.81
CA VAL A 64 0.51 5.20 -7.91
C VAL A 64 1.67 4.66 -8.74
N ILE A 65 2.18 5.49 -9.63
CA ILE A 65 3.39 5.23 -10.39
C ILE A 65 4.57 5.92 -9.73
N ASP A 66 5.59 5.14 -9.41
CA ASP A 66 6.93 5.62 -9.14
C ASP A 66 7.68 5.72 -10.49
N ALA A 67 8.04 6.93 -10.90
CA ALA A 67 8.71 7.19 -12.17
C ALA A 67 9.95 8.06 -11.99
N SER A 68 11.06 7.61 -12.57
CA SER A 68 12.30 8.36 -12.73
C SER A 68 12.52 8.70 -14.19
N PHE A 69 12.96 9.92 -14.44
CA PHE A 69 13.21 10.46 -15.76
C PHE A 69 14.70 10.78 -15.88
N GLU A 70 15.29 10.44 -17.01
CA GLU A 70 16.66 10.79 -17.37
C GLU A 70 16.63 11.41 -18.76
N ILE A 71 17.50 12.37 -19.03
CA ILE A 71 17.65 12.98 -20.34
C ILE A 71 19.07 12.78 -20.85
N ARG A 72 19.21 12.44 -22.12
CA ARG A 72 20.50 12.36 -22.79
C ARG A 72 20.96 13.75 -23.18
N ARG A 73 22.14 14.17 -22.71
CA ARG A 73 22.78 15.41 -23.16
C ARG A 73 23.42 15.24 -24.54
N PRO A 74 23.81 16.35 -25.20
CA PRO A 74 24.58 16.32 -26.44
C PRO A 74 25.92 15.59 -26.32
N ASP A 75 26.50 15.51 -25.12
CA ASP A 75 27.72 14.76 -24.81
C ASP A 75 27.49 13.23 -24.75
N GLY A 76 26.24 12.77 -24.90
CA GLY A 76 25.84 11.38 -24.81
C GLY A 76 25.58 10.87 -23.38
N ALA A 77 25.84 11.68 -22.35
CA ALA A 77 25.60 11.29 -20.96
C ALA A 77 24.11 11.33 -20.62
N LEU A 78 23.63 10.30 -19.91
CA LEU A 78 22.31 10.30 -19.28
C LEU A 78 22.40 11.00 -17.93
N VAL A 79 21.58 12.03 -17.73
CA VAL A 79 21.50 12.77 -16.47
C VAL A 79 20.07 12.72 -15.90
N PRO A 80 19.90 12.62 -14.57
CA PRO A 80 18.58 12.69 -13.95
C PRO A 80 17.86 13.97 -14.34
N LEU A 81 16.59 13.83 -14.72
CA LEU A 81 15.73 14.93 -15.12
C LEU A 81 14.68 15.19 -14.04
N ASP A 82 14.71 16.38 -13.44
CA ASP A 82 13.66 16.81 -12.53
C ASP A 82 12.43 17.31 -13.31
N ARG A 83 11.37 16.51 -13.30
CA ARG A 83 10.10 16.83 -13.97
C ARG A 83 9.44 18.12 -13.46
N PHE A 84 9.63 18.49 -12.20
CA PHE A 84 9.02 19.68 -11.62
C PHE A 84 9.70 20.94 -12.14
N GLU A 85 11.04 20.93 -12.15
CA GLU A 85 11.84 22.02 -12.67
C GLU A 85 11.61 22.19 -14.17
N MET A 86 11.65 21.09 -14.93
CA MET A 86 11.47 21.15 -16.38
C MET A 86 10.07 21.61 -16.80
N LEU A 87 9.03 21.22 -16.06
CA LEU A 87 7.65 21.63 -16.35
C LEU A 87 7.24 22.94 -15.66
N GLY A 88 8.14 23.59 -14.91
CA GLY A 88 7.82 24.78 -14.11
C GLY A 88 6.68 24.56 -13.12
N ALA A 89 6.55 23.34 -12.59
CA ALA A 89 5.43 22.94 -11.76
C ALA A 89 5.82 22.87 -10.27
N PRO A 90 4.92 23.26 -9.34
CA PRO A 90 5.20 23.19 -7.92
C PRO A 90 5.24 21.72 -7.43
N ARG A 91 6.14 21.41 -6.49
CA ARG A 91 6.35 20.04 -5.97
C ARG A 91 5.19 19.49 -5.16
N ASP A 92 4.37 20.36 -4.59
CA ASP A 92 3.15 20.03 -3.85
C ASP A 92 1.89 20.03 -4.71
N GLY A 93 2.02 20.29 -6.02
CA GLY A 93 0.91 20.32 -6.96
C GLY A 93 0.48 18.95 -7.50
N ARG A 94 -0.28 18.97 -8.60
CA ARG A 94 -0.84 17.76 -9.23
C ARG A 94 0.23 16.78 -9.73
N LEU A 95 1.43 17.26 -10.06
CA LEU A 95 2.57 16.46 -10.53
C LEU A 95 3.27 15.67 -9.41
N LYS A 96 2.91 15.93 -8.14
CA LYS A 96 3.46 15.22 -6.98
C LYS A 96 3.24 13.72 -7.10
N TRP A 97 2.06 13.32 -7.57
CA TRP A 97 1.66 11.92 -7.72
C TRP A 97 1.29 11.65 -9.18
N ILE A 98 1.88 10.61 -9.76
CA ILE A 98 1.48 10.12 -11.08
C ILE A 98 0.48 8.98 -10.87
N LYS A 99 -0.78 9.22 -11.24
CA LYS A 99 -1.88 8.28 -10.98
C LYS A 99 -2.20 7.49 -12.24
N GLY A 100 -1.65 6.27 -12.31
CA GLY A 100 -1.91 5.36 -13.43
C GLY A 100 -1.25 5.78 -14.74
N ARG A 101 -1.39 4.90 -15.75
CA ARG A 101 -0.60 4.94 -16.99
C ARG A 101 -0.91 6.16 -17.86
N GLU A 102 -2.16 6.63 -17.87
CA GLU A 102 -2.59 7.78 -18.65
C GLU A 102 -1.95 9.08 -18.16
N ASP A 103 -1.86 9.25 -16.83
CA ASP A 103 -1.20 10.40 -16.22
C ASP A 103 0.31 10.37 -16.50
N LEU A 104 0.94 9.19 -16.45
CA LEU A 104 2.33 9.02 -16.86
C LEU A 104 2.54 9.44 -18.33
N ALA A 105 1.70 8.97 -19.25
CA ALA A 105 1.79 9.32 -20.67
C ALA A 105 1.62 10.83 -20.89
N SER A 106 0.68 11.47 -20.17
CA SER A 106 0.50 12.92 -20.19
C SER A 106 1.74 13.67 -19.71
N VAL A 107 2.37 13.21 -18.63
CA VAL A 107 3.61 13.80 -18.12
C VAL A 107 4.76 13.65 -19.11
N ILE A 108 4.95 12.45 -19.69
CA ILE A 108 5.96 12.21 -20.73
C ILE A 108 5.77 13.14 -21.91
N LYS A 109 4.54 13.22 -22.44
CA LYS A 109 4.21 14.11 -23.58
C LYS A 109 4.56 15.57 -23.30
N ARG A 110 4.26 16.05 -22.09
CA ARG A 110 4.61 17.42 -21.67
C ARG A 110 6.12 17.62 -21.56
N LEU A 111 6.85 16.64 -21.02
CA LEU A 111 8.31 16.70 -20.92
C LEU A 111 8.96 16.74 -22.30
N CYS A 112 8.52 15.88 -23.23
CA CYS A 112 9.02 15.86 -24.60
C CYS A 112 8.74 17.17 -25.34
N ALA A 113 7.54 17.74 -25.15
CA ALA A 113 7.19 19.03 -25.75
C ALA A 113 8.09 20.18 -25.25
N VAL A 114 8.47 20.19 -23.98
CA VAL A 114 9.37 21.21 -23.40
C VAL A 114 10.84 20.95 -23.76
N ALA A 115 11.25 19.68 -23.85
CA ALA A 115 12.61 19.30 -24.20
C ALA A 115 12.97 19.63 -25.66
N GLY A 116 11.96 19.71 -26.52
CA GLY A 116 12.13 20.06 -27.93
C GLY A 116 12.39 18.85 -28.83
N GLN A 117 12.51 19.12 -30.13
CA GLN A 117 12.71 18.08 -31.14
C GLN A 117 14.07 17.40 -30.98
N GLY A 118 14.08 16.06 -31.08
CA GLY A 118 15.29 15.26 -30.96
C GLY A 118 15.76 14.99 -29.53
N ALA A 119 14.98 15.40 -28.52
CA ALA A 119 15.25 15.03 -27.14
C ALA A 119 15.20 13.49 -26.96
N ASP A 120 16.14 12.97 -26.17
CA ASP A 120 16.13 11.58 -25.74
C ASP A 120 15.88 11.51 -24.24
N ILE A 121 14.62 11.25 -23.86
CA ILE A 121 14.20 11.07 -22.47
C ILE A 121 13.98 9.59 -22.21
N ARG A 122 14.67 9.06 -21.21
CA ARG A 122 14.51 7.69 -20.73
C ARG A 122 13.62 7.69 -19.50
N VAL A 123 12.66 6.77 -19.49
CA VAL A 123 11.67 6.69 -18.42
C VAL A 123 11.69 5.29 -17.82
N ARG A 124 11.94 5.23 -16.53
CA ARG A 124 11.75 4.00 -15.76
C ARG A 124 10.56 4.20 -14.84
N ALA A 125 9.56 3.33 -14.95
CA ALA A 125 8.32 3.46 -14.18
C ALA A 125 7.85 2.12 -13.59
N ARG A 126 7.40 2.18 -12.34
CA ARG A 126 6.85 1.05 -11.58
C ARG A 126 5.48 1.42 -11.03
N LEU A 127 4.51 0.53 -11.18
CA LEU A 127 3.16 0.67 -10.67
C LEU A 127 3.02 -0.04 -9.32
N GLY A 128 2.49 0.67 -8.32
CA GLY A 128 2.08 0.06 -7.06
C GLY A 128 0.83 -0.79 -7.24
N ILE A 129 0.98 -2.10 -7.13
CA ILE A 129 -0.12 -3.08 -7.11
C ILE A 129 -0.17 -3.80 -5.76
N ARG A 130 -1.21 -4.58 -5.50
CA ARG A 130 -1.36 -5.28 -4.20
C ARG A 130 -0.20 -6.24 -3.90
N GLY A 131 0.42 -6.79 -4.94
CA GLY A 131 1.61 -7.65 -4.83
C GLY A 131 2.95 -6.92 -4.76
N GLY A 132 2.97 -5.59 -4.64
CA GLY A 132 4.19 -4.79 -4.61
C GLY A 132 4.37 -3.92 -5.86
N TRP A 133 5.61 -3.73 -6.30
CA TRP A 133 5.95 -2.92 -7.47
C TRP A 133 5.98 -3.77 -8.73
N GLN A 134 5.18 -3.40 -9.72
CA GLN A 134 5.24 -3.98 -11.07
C GLN A 134 5.92 -3.01 -12.02
N THR A 135 6.99 -3.42 -12.69
CA THR A 135 7.60 -2.60 -13.75
C THR A 135 6.62 -2.45 -14.90
N ILE A 136 6.39 -1.20 -15.31
CA ILE A 136 5.47 -0.86 -16.41
C ILE A 136 6.17 -0.13 -17.56
N HIS A 137 7.34 0.44 -17.31
CA HIS A 137 8.19 1.08 -18.32
C HIS A 137 9.65 0.85 -17.97
N THR A 138 10.44 0.47 -18.96
CA THR A 138 11.89 0.36 -18.92
C THR A 138 12.53 1.54 -19.67
N ASP A 139 13.75 1.87 -19.29
CA ASP A 139 14.57 2.97 -19.83
C ASP A 139 15.31 2.60 -21.14
N ASP A 140 14.94 1.47 -21.75
CA ASP A 140 15.51 0.95 -22.99
C ASP A 140 15.12 1.76 -24.23
N GLN A 141 13.98 2.46 -24.18
CA GLN A 141 13.44 3.24 -25.29
C GLN A 141 13.40 4.73 -24.98
N ASN A 142 13.58 5.54 -26.03
CA ASN A 142 13.38 6.99 -25.94
C ASN A 142 11.88 7.27 -25.87
N ALA A 143 11.42 7.85 -24.78
CA ALA A 143 10.01 8.18 -24.57
C ALA A 143 9.54 9.39 -25.40
N CYS A 144 10.45 10.15 -25.99
CA CYS A 144 10.17 11.25 -26.92
C CYS A 144 10.38 10.87 -28.39
N ALA A 145 10.73 9.61 -28.66
CA ALA A 145 10.69 9.08 -30.01
C ALA A 145 9.23 8.75 -30.34
N ASP A 146 8.52 9.74 -30.91
CA ASP A 146 7.32 9.52 -31.72
C ASP A 146 7.73 9.16 -33.16
#